data_AF-A0A521WFN3-F1
#
_entry.id   AF-A0A521WFN3-F1
#
_cell.length_a   1.000
_cell.length_b   1.000
_cell.length_c   1.000
_cell.angle_alpha   90.00
_cell.angle_beta   90.00
_cell.angle_gamma   90.00
#
_symmetry.space_group_name_H-M   'P 1'
#
loop_
_entity.id
_entity.type
_entity.pdbx_description
1 polymer ?
#
loop_
_entity_poly.entity_id
_entity_poly.type
_entity_poly.pdbx_seq_one_letter_code
_entity_poly.pdbx_strand_id
1 'polypeptide(L)'
;MSIFDAYCPPLRRSWSGAAVLLAALVLSAPAGANVTAISDGSGGGASRTLSWDGLDRLTQAGGLWGNASYGYNAAGDPVSRNGSGYTWDAAHRLRAIASLASYGYDGHGRRIRETPQGGTTRYPVYDRDGRRLYTRGPNGEQRRYVLAGPLLVAEDLYPASGSSSRQYLHSDALGSLIARSNSAGTRLTRHDYGPWGESVGATPDGPGYTGHESDPDSGLVYAQQRYYDPRIGRFLTPDPVAADAGTGANFNRYGYAKNNPYRYVDPDGRFADVILDLGFIAYSAHTLVTGPSWTNAAALGADVVGAVVPFATGLGAAVRAANHGIDAAKASDSVAREITLTTGQHGEAAQHAADAIRAGKPDVLTIDRAGASANRQESIGGLDKVPGQHLDEYPPAMFKEGGSGASVRPINPRDNMSAGACIGNACRGLADGERVRIKVEDK
;
A
#
# COMPACT_ATOMS: atom_id res chain seq x y z
N MET A 1 30.60 4.74 -9.61
CA MET A 1 29.56 5.79 -9.67
C MET A 1 28.23 5.06 -9.61
N SER A 2 27.60 5.07 -8.43
CA SER A 2 26.60 4.09 -8.02
C SER A 2 25.19 4.52 -8.43
N ILE A 3 24.39 3.55 -8.86
CA ILE A 3 22.99 3.62 -9.31
C ILE A 3 22.00 4.12 -8.22
N PHE A 4 22.49 4.43 -7.02
CA PHE A 4 21.70 4.98 -5.91
C PHE A 4 21.37 6.49 -6.04
N ASP A 5 22.07 7.24 -6.90
CA ASP A 5 21.87 8.70 -7.04
C ASP A 5 20.70 9.10 -7.96
N ALA A 6 19.96 8.14 -8.54
CA ALA A 6 18.98 8.41 -9.60
C ALA A 6 17.49 8.30 -9.20
N TYR A 7 17.15 7.87 -7.98
CA TYR A 7 15.73 7.68 -7.56
C TYR A 7 15.27 8.51 -6.36
N CYS A 8 16.13 9.37 -5.83
CA CYS A 8 15.68 10.51 -5.04
C CYS A 8 15.76 11.73 -5.97
N PRO A 9 14.65 12.22 -6.58
CA PRO A 9 14.75 13.49 -7.28
C PRO A 9 15.25 14.53 -6.26
N PRO A 10 16.32 15.27 -6.59
CA PRO A 10 16.75 16.38 -5.75
C PRO A 10 15.58 17.36 -5.63
N LEU A 11 15.38 17.82 -4.40
CA LEU A 11 14.60 19.00 -4.01
C LEU A 11 14.47 20.00 -5.17
N ARG A 12 13.35 19.96 -5.89
CA ARG A 12 12.92 21.05 -6.77
C ARG A 12 11.43 21.28 -6.54
N ARG A 13 11.13 22.26 -5.69
CA ARG A 13 9.89 23.04 -5.78
C ARG A 13 10.27 24.51 -5.82
N SER A 14 10.32 25.05 -7.04
CA SER A 14 10.02 26.46 -7.32
C SER A 14 8.73 26.46 -8.18
N TRP A 15 7.75 27.34 -8.02
CA TRP A 15 7.87 28.80 -8.14
C TRP A 15 6.75 29.61 -7.46
N SER A 16 7.16 30.84 -7.10
CA SER A 16 6.45 32.12 -6.88
C SER A 16 5.45 32.27 -5.72
N GLY A 17 5.86 33.10 -4.75
CA GLY A 17 4.99 33.83 -3.84
C GLY A 17 4.94 33.30 -2.40
N ALA A 18 6.00 33.56 -1.62
CA ALA A 18 6.01 33.54 -0.15
C ALA A 18 5.24 32.39 0.54
N ALA A 19 5.77 31.16 0.50
CA ALA A 19 5.34 30.10 1.40
C ALA A 19 6.56 29.28 1.86
N VAL A 20 6.62 29.08 3.18
CA VAL A 20 7.71 28.48 3.96
C VAL A 20 8.00 27.05 3.47
N LEU A 21 9.26 26.79 3.10
CA LEU A 21 9.74 25.51 2.56
C LEU A 21 10.05 24.53 3.69
N LEU A 22 9.33 23.42 3.83
CA LEU A 22 9.68 22.30 4.73
C LEU A 22 11.16 21.89 4.55
N ALA A 23 12.04 22.23 5.50
CA ALA A 23 13.49 22.02 5.39
C ALA A 23 13.91 20.63 5.90
N ALA A 24 13.15 20.06 6.84
CA ALA A 24 13.26 18.69 7.34
C ALA A 24 11.98 18.33 8.12
N LEU A 25 11.52 17.08 8.06
CA LEU A 25 10.51 16.54 8.97
C LEU A 25 11.20 15.69 10.03
N VAL A 26 11.14 16.10 11.29
CA VAL A 26 11.70 15.32 12.40
C VAL A 26 10.56 14.80 13.25
N LEU A 27 10.51 13.47 13.39
CA LEU A 27 9.65 12.79 14.36
C LEU A 27 10.46 12.54 15.61
N SER A 28 9.98 13.06 16.74
CA SER A 28 10.54 12.74 18.05
C SER A 28 9.65 11.74 18.75
N ALA A 29 10.21 10.63 19.19
CA ALA A 29 9.57 9.64 20.03
C ALA A 29 10.63 9.00 20.94
N PRO A 30 10.37 8.79 22.24
CA PRO A 30 11.13 7.81 23.01
C PRO A 30 11.09 6.44 22.30
N ALA A 31 12.13 5.62 22.44
CA ALA A 31 12.17 4.30 21.80
C ALA A 31 10.93 3.47 22.15
N GLY A 32 10.12 3.13 21.14
CA GLY A 32 8.87 2.35 21.29
C GLY A 32 7.61 3.16 21.65
N ALA A 33 7.68 4.50 21.70
CA ALA A 33 6.58 5.35 22.17
C ALA A 33 5.88 6.16 21.05
N ASN A 34 4.74 6.76 21.38
CA ASN A 34 4.01 7.66 20.48
C ASN A 34 4.88 8.85 20.03
N VAL A 35 4.61 9.36 18.82
CA VAL A 35 5.22 10.60 18.32
C VAL A 35 4.90 11.74 19.29
N THR A 36 5.90 12.36 19.91
CA THR A 36 5.74 13.49 20.83
C THR A 36 5.90 14.83 20.13
N ALA A 37 6.56 14.87 18.98
CA ALA A 37 6.65 16.05 18.15
C ALA A 37 6.75 15.71 16.65
N ILE A 38 6.15 16.58 15.83
CA ILE A 38 6.30 16.60 14.38
C ILE A 38 6.86 17.98 14.04
N SER A 39 8.15 18.09 13.77
CA SER A 39 8.80 19.39 13.61
C SER A 39 9.06 19.73 12.15
N ASP A 40 8.68 20.95 11.76
CA ASP A 40 9.08 21.56 10.48
C ASP A 40 10.40 22.34 10.70
N GLY A 41 11.47 21.82 10.11
CA GLY A 41 12.82 22.37 10.21
C GLY A 41 13.03 23.76 9.60
N SER A 42 12.01 24.37 8.99
CA SER A 42 12.11 25.66 8.29
C SER A 42 11.64 26.88 9.06
N GLY A 43 11.17 26.69 10.30
CA GLY A 43 10.88 27.80 11.19
C GLY A 43 9.67 27.61 12.08
N GLY A 44 9.54 26.47 12.77
CA GLY A 44 8.71 26.26 13.97
C GLY A 44 7.18 26.41 13.83
N GLY A 45 6.68 27.10 12.81
CA GLY A 45 5.28 27.45 12.65
C GLY A 45 4.41 26.21 12.47
N ALA A 46 4.84 25.26 11.63
CA ALA A 46 4.13 24.00 11.38
C ALA A 46 4.43 22.87 12.37
N SER A 47 5.29 23.13 13.36
CA SER A 47 5.64 22.13 14.36
C SER A 47 4.45 21.77 15.25
N ARG A 48 4.36 20.49 15.61
CA ARG A 48 3.33 19.95 16.47
C ARG A 48 3.96 19.39 17.73
N THR A 49 3.29 19.58 18.85
CA THR A 49 3.67 18.95 20.13
C THR A 49 2.49 18.13 20.61
N LEU A 50 2.74 16.85 20.93
CA LEU A 50 1.71 15.88 21.27
C LEU A 50 2.00 15.33 22.68
N SER A 51 0.95 15.27 23.51
CA SER A 51 1.00 14.72 24.87
C SER A 51 0.03 13.56 25.01
N TRP A 52 0.43 12.58 25.83
CA TRP A 52 -0.20 11.26 25.89
C TRP A 52 -0.57 10.92 27.33
N ASP A 53 -1.61 10.11 27.52
CA ASP A 53 -1.84 9.44 28.80
C ASP A 53 -1.12 8.07 28.86
N GLY A 54 -1.24 7.37 29.98
CA GLY A 54 -0.64 6.04 30.17
C GLY A 54 -1.26 4.91 29.33
N LEU A 55 -2.22 5.21 28.44
CA LEU A 55 -2.87 4.26 27.54
C LEU A 55 -2.65 4.64 26.07
N ASP A 56 -1.63 5.44 25.77
CA ASP A 56 -1.27 5.90 24.42
C ASP A 56 -2.36 6.73 23.71
N ARG A 57 -3.23 7.37 24.50
CA ARG A 57 -4.28 8.27 23.99
C ARG A 57 -3.78 9.70 24.03
N LEU A 58 -4.03 10.43 22.93
CA LEU A 58 -3.59 11.82 22.79
C LEU A 58 -4.40 12.71 23.72
N THR A 59 -3.80 13.32 24.73
CA THR A 59 -4.52 14.21 25.66
C THR A 59 -4.45 15.67 25.23
N GLN A 60 -3.33 16.09 24.65
CA GLN A 60 -3.13 17.45 24.14
C GLN A 60 -2.33 17.45 22.84
N ALA A 61 -2.68 18.36 21.94
CA ALA A 61 -1.90 18.64 20.73
C ALA A 61 -1.80 20.15 20.49
N GLY A 62 -0.59 20.67 20.33
CA GLY A 62 -0.33 22.02 19.86
C GLY A 62 0.12 22.02 18.40
N GLY A 63 -0.16 23.11 17.67
CA GLY A 63 0.31 23.33 16.30
C GLY A 63 -0.30 24.58 15.66
N LEU A 64 -0.22 24.70 14.32
CA LEU A 64 -0.75 25.83 13.54
C LEU A 64 -2.26 26.11 13.77
N TRP A 65 -3.02 25.08 14.10
CA TRP A 65 -4.46 25.15 14.40
C TRP A 65 -4.76 25.51 15.86
N GLY A 66 -3.75 25.92 16.62
CA GLY A 66 -3.84 26.15 18.06
C GLY A 66 -3.76 24.85 18.86
N ASN A 67 -4.24 24.93 20.10
CA ASN A 67 -4.21 23.81 21.03
C ASN A 67 -5.51 23.01 20.95
N ALA A 68 -5.37 21.69 20.91
CA ALA A 68 -6.45 20.73 21.04
C ALA A 68 -6.30 19.96 22.36
N SER A 69 -7.38 19.83 23.12
CA SER A 69 -7.49 18.93 24.28
C SER A 69 -8.52 17.84 23.99
N TYR A 70 -8.24 16.63 24.47
CA TYR A 70 -9.07 15.45 24.21
C TYR A 70 -9.48 14.76 25.51
N GLY A 71 -10.74 14.34 25.59
CA GLY A 71 -11.25 13.43 26.62
C GLY A 71 -11.72 12.13 25.97
N TYR A 72 -11.62 11.00 26.69
CA TYR A 72 -11.89 9.66 26.15
C TYR A 72 -12.90 8.87 27.00
N ASN A 73 -13.62 7.97 26.35
CA ASN A 73 -14.36 6.91 27.04
C ASN A 73 -13.41 5.75 27.46
N ALA A 74 -13.96 4.75 28.15
CA ALA A 74 -13.21 3.56 28.57
C ALA A 74 -12.76 2.67 27.38
N ALA A 75 -13.43 2.77 26.24
CA ALA A 75 -13.11 2.01 25.03
C ALA A 75 -11.97 2.65 24.21
N GLY A 76 -11.53 3.86 24.57
CA GLY A 76 -10.45 4.58 23.88
C GLY A 76 -10.93 5.53 22.78
N ASP A 77 -12.23 5.78 22.65
CA ASP A 77 -12.75 6.76 21.70
C ASP A 77 -12.74 8.16 22.30
N PRO A 78 -12.33 9.20 21.55
CA PRO A 78 -12.39 10.56 22.02
C PRO A 78 -13.85 11.00 22.10
N VAL A 79 -14.33 11.37 23.28
CA VAL A 79 -15.69 11.89 23.51
C VAL A 79 -15.74 13.41 23.51
N SER A 80 -14.59 14.08 23.56
CA SER A 80 -14.49 15.53 23.41
C SER A 80 -13.21 15.96 22.71
N ARG A 81 -13.29 17.01 21.90
CA ARG A 81 -12.14 17.78 21.37
C ARG A 81 -12.42 19.26 21.57
N ASN A 82 -11.63 19.95 22.39
CA ASN A 82 -11.85 21.37 22.74
C ASN A 82 -13.28 21.67 23.21
N GLY A 83 -13.90 20.74 23.94
CA GLY A 83 -15.28 20.86 24.41
C GLY A 83 -16.35 20.45 23.39
N SER A 84 -16.02 20.30 22.10
CA SER A 84 -16.95 19.73 21.11
C SER A 84 -17.11 18.23 21.36
N GLY A 85 -18.36 17.78 21.54
CA GLY A 85 -18.69 16.38 21.85
C GLY A 85 -18.59 15.45 20.65
N TYR A 86 -18.11 14.24 20.88
CA TYR A 86 -18.02 13.16 19.88
C TYR A 86 -18.82 11.96 20.40
N THR A 87 -19.66 11.40 19.55
CA THR A 87 -20.49 10.22 19.88
C THR A 87 -20.08 9.05 19.02
N TRP A 88 -19.87 7.89 19.63
CA TRP A 88 -19.43 6.66 18.96
C TRP A 88 -20.44 5.54 19.23
N ASP A 89 -20.53 4.59 18.31
CA ASP A 89 -21.21 3.33 18.60
C ASP A 89 -20.25 2.27 19.16
N ALA A 90 -20.80 1.12 19.60
CA ALA A 90 -20.03 0.05 20.23
C ALA A 90 -18.96 -0.59 19.33
N ALA A 91 -18.96 -0.29 18.02
CA ALA A 91 -17.97 -0.76 17.06
C ALA A 91 -16.94 0.33 16.71
N HIS A 92 -16.79 1.36 17.55
CA HIS A 92 -15.86 2.48 17.36
C HIS A 92 -16.14 3.31 16.09
N ARG A 93 -17.41 3.41 15.66
CA ARG A 93 -17.81 4.22 14.50
C ARG A 93 -18.42 5.56 14.93
N LEU A 94 -17.92 6.65 14.36
CA LEU A 94 -18.31 8.02 14.71
C LEU A 94 -19.78 8.27 14.32
N ARG A 95 -20.66 8.46 15.28
CA ARG A 95 -22.09 8.72 15.02
C ARG A 95 -22.39 10.20 14.90
N ALA A 96 -21.68 11.04 15.64
CA ALA A 96 -21.84 12.48 15.56
C ALA A 96 -20.63 13.24 16.10
N ILE A 97 -20.38 14.41 15.51
CA ILE A 97 -19.64 15.50 16.13
C ILE A 97 -20.67 16.58 16.45
N ALA A 98 -20.77 16.93 17.73
CA ALA A 98 -21.76 17.86 18.25
C ALA A 98 -21.71 19.19 17.49
N SER A 99 -22.87 19.63 17.01
CA SER A 99 -23.01 20.85 16.20
C SER A 99 -22.06 20.89 14.99
N LEU A 100 -21.85 19.75 14.33
CA LEU A 100 -21.04 19.72 13.12
C LEU A 100 -21.53 18.70 12.10
N ALA A 101 -21.68 17.43 12.47
CA ALA A 101 -22.11 16.39 11.54
C ALA A 101 -22.64 15.15 12.24
N SER A 102 -23.46 14.37 11.55
CA SER A 102 -23.87 13.02 11.98
C SER A 102 -23.69 11.99 10.87
N TYR A 103 -23.46 10.74 11.25
CA TYR A 103 -23.10 9.68 10.32
C TYR A 103 -23.88 8.39 10.58
N GLY A 104 -24.04 7.59 9.52
CA GLY A 104 -24.67 6.26 9.55
C GLY A 104 -23.86 5.24 8.77
N TYR A 105 -23.93 3.98 9.21
CA TYR A 105 -23.09 2.88 8.71
C TYR A 105 -23.91 1.65 8.35
N ASP A 106 -23.42 0.86 7.40
CA ASP A 106 -23.95 -0.47 7.08
C ASP A 106 -23.40 -1.55 8.03
N GLY A 107 -23.81 -2.81 7.81
CA GLY A 107 -23.35 -3.97 8.58
C GLY A 107 -21.87 -4.31 8.37
N HIS A 108 -21.23 -3.79 7.32
CA HIS A 108 -19.79 -3.96 7.05
C HIS A 108 -18.94 -2.80 7.61
N GLY A 109 -19.57 -1.85 8.33
CA GLY A 109 -18.88 -0.70 8.92
C GLY A 109 -18.63 0.45 7.95
N ARG A 110 -19.19 0.43 6.74
CA ARG A 110 -19.00 1.49 5.73
C ARG A 110 -20.03 2.59 5.91
N ARG A 111 -19.62 3.86 5.76
CA ARG A 111 -20.47 5.04 5.94
C ARG A 111 -21.47 5.15 4.80
N ILE A 112 -22.75 4.94 5.10
CA ILE A 112 -23.87 5.05 4.14
C ILE A 112 -24.65 6.35 4.29
N ARG A 113 -24.35 7.16 5.30
CA ARG A 113 -24.94 8.48 5.48
C ARG A 113 -23.95 9.44 6.13
N GLU A 114 -23.91 10.65 5.62
CA GLU A 114 -23.30 11.83 6.23
C GLU A 114 -24.32 12.97 6.19
N THR A 115 -24.55 13.63 7.31
CA THR A 115 -25.41 14.80 7.41
C THR A 115 -24.62 15.90 8.12
N PRO A 116 -23.99 16.84 7.37
CA PRO A 116 -23.38 18.02 7.95
C PRO A 116 -24.44 18.95 8.54
N GLN A 117 -24.10 19.69 9.59
CA GLN A 117 -25.01 20.68 10.17
C GLN A 117 -25.21 21.84 9.19
N GLY A 118 -26.47 22.06 8.79
CA GLY A 118 -26.81 23.08 7.78
C GLY A 118 -26.39 22.73 6.35
N GLY A 119 -25.84 21.54 6.14
CA GLY A 119 -25.43 21.03 4.82
C GLY A 119 -26.38 19.98 4.25
N THR A 120 -26.08 19.56 3.03
CA THR A 120 -26.87 18.54 2.33
C THR A 120 -26.47 17.15 2.80
N THR A 121 -27.46 16.31 3.12
CA THR A 121 -27.20 14.90 3.47
C THR A 121 -26.69 14.12 2.26
N ARG A 122 -25.64 13.34 2.46
CA ARG A 122 -24.99 12.53 1.44
C ARG A 122 -25.14 11.05 1.76
N TYR A 123 -25.40 10.26 0.73
CA TYR A 123 -25.55 8.80 0.81
C TYR A 123 -24.47 8.14 -0.07
N PRO A 124 -23.31 7.78 0.48
CA PRO A 124 -22.29 7.03 -0.23
C PRO A 124 -22.79 5.63 -0.58
N VAL A 125 -22.44 5.15 -1.78
CA VAL A 125 -22.77 3.83 -2.29
C VAL A 125 -21.50 3.12 -2.72
N TYR A 126 -21.37 1.87 -2.30
CA TYR A 126 -20.19 1.03 -2.50
C TYR A 126 -20.53 -0.19 -3.35
N ASP A 127 -19.54 -0.73 -4.04
CA ASP A 127 -19.63 -2.05 -4.64
C ASP A 127 -19.42 -3.18 -3.61
N ARG A 128 -19.31 -4.41 -4.12
CA ARG A 128 -19.11 -5.60 -3.30
C ARG A 128 -17.75 -5.61 -2.59
N ASP A 129 -16.74 -5.00 -3.20
CA ASP A 129 -15.37 -4.97 -2.70
C ASP A 129 -15.13 -3.78 -1.76
N GLY A 130 -16.17 -2.98 -1.48
CA GLY A 130 -16.07 -1.82 -0.59
C GLY A 130 -15.51 -0.58 -1.26
N ARG A 131 -15.36 -0.58 -2.59
CA ARG A 131 -14.98 0.62 -3.33
C ARG A 131 -16.21 1.50 -3.50
N ARG A 132 -16.03 2.80 -3.24
CA ARG A 132 -17.12 3.76 -3.39
C ARG A 132 -17.37 4.09 -4.87
N LEU A 133 -18.59 3.88 -5.33
CA LEU A 133 -18.99 4.11 -6.72
C LEU A 133 -19.59 5.50 -6.94
N TYR A 134 -20.43 5.96 -6.01
CA TYR A 134 -21.02 7.28 -6.09
C TYR A 134 -21.53 7.75 -4.73
N THR A 135 -21.82 9.04 -4.63
CA THR A 135 -22.53 9.67 -3.51
C THR A 135 -23.80 10.30 -4.04
N ARG A 136 -24.94 10.06 -3.38
CA ARG A 136 -26.24 10.64 -3.74
C ARG A 136 -26.68 11.72 -2.73
N GLY A 137 -27.29 12.79 -3.21
CA GLY A 137 -28.00 13.80 -2.42
C GLY A 137 -29.51 13.51 -2.29
N PRO A 138 -30.22 14.21 -1.40
CA PRO A 138 -31.62 13.93 -1.09
C PRO A 138 -32.56 14.24 -2.25
N ASN A 139 -32.18 15.17 -3.14
CA ASN A 139 -33.03 15.62 -4.25
C ASN A 139 -32.62 15.00 -5.59
N GLY A 140 -31.82 13.93 -5.57
CA GLY A 140 -31.37 13.23 -6.77
C GLY A 140 -30.01 13.67 -7.30
N GLU A 141 -29.31 14.59 -6.61
CA GLU A 141 -27.92 14.93 -6.91
C GLU A 141 -27.04 13.68 -6.87
N GLN A 142 -26.05 13.56 -7.76
CA GLN A 142 -25.07 12.47 -7.71
C GLN A 142 -23.66 12.97 -8.02
N ARG A 143 -22.68 12.41 -7.33
CA ARG A 143 -21.26 12.45 -7.69
C ARG A 143 -20.82 11.02 -7.96
N ARG A 144 -20.54 10.67 -9.22
CA ARG A 144 -20.11 9.32 -9.61
C ARG A 144 -18.61 9.28 -9.85
N TYR A 145 -17.94 8.26 -9.35
CA TYR A 145 -16.50 8.11 -9.46
C TYR A 145 -16.15 7.24 -10.67
N VAL A 146 -15.26 7.73 -11.52
CA VAL A 146 -14.79 7.05 -12.74
C VAL A 146 -13.40 6.50 -12.50
N LEU A 147 -13.24 5.22 -12.83
CA LEU A 147 -12.14 4.40 -12.38
C LEU A 147 -11.41 3.79 -13.58
N ALA A 148 -10.09 3.80 -13.54
CA ALA A 148 -9.24 3.05 -14.46
C ALA A 148 -8.47 2.01 -13.64
N GLY A 149 -9.03 0.81 -13.51
CA GLY A 149 -8.58 -0.16 -12.51
C GLY A 149 -8.78 0.41 -11.09
N PRO A 150 -7.74 0.42 -10.22
CA PRO A 150 -7.86 0.95 -8.87
C PRO A 150 -7.67 2.48 -8.82
N LEU A 151 -7.27 3.11 -9.94
CA LEU A 151 -7.02 4.55 -9.99
C LEU A 151 -8.33 5.32 -10.20
N LEU A 152 -8.56 6.32 -9.35
CA LEU A 152 -9.63 7.28 -9.52
C LEU A 152 -9.20 8.37 -10.51
N VAL A 153 -9.84 8.45 -11.68
CA VAL A 153 -9.39 9.30 -12.79
C VAL A 153 -10.33 10.46 -13.11
N ALA A 154 -11.61 10.34 -12.77
CA ALA A 154 -12.57 11.42 -12.94
C ALA A 154 -13.75 11.28 -11.98
N GLU A 155 -14.54 12.36 -11.86
CA GLU A 155 -15.85 12.34 -11.24
C GLU A 155 -16.89 13.00 -12.16
N ASP A 156 -18.06 12.40 -12.26
CA ASP A 156 -19.22 12.94 -12.95
C ASP A 156 -20.20 13.52 -11.94
N LEU A 157 -20.46 14.82 -12.07
CA LEU A 157 -21.36 15.58 -11.21
C LEU A 157 -22.72 15.73 -11.91
N TYR A 158 -23.76 15.23 -11.27
CA TYR A 158 -25.15 15.36 -11.67
C TYR A 158 -25.86 16.22 -10.63
N PRO A 159 -26.06 17.52 -10.87
CA PRO A 159 -26.84 18.36 -9.96
C PRO A 159 -28.33 17.97 -10.01
N ALA A 160 -29.11 18.39 -9.00
CA ALA A 160 -30.57 18.19 -9.00
C ALA A 160 -31.27 18.98 -10.11
N SER A 161 -30.65 20.09 -10.54
CA SER A 161 -31.09 20.91 -11.66
C SER A 161 -29.88 21.43 -12.45
N GLY A 162 -30.01 21.51 -13.77
CA GLY A 162 -28.95 21.98 -14.67
C GLY A 162 -28.17 20.85 -15.33
N SER A 163 -27.05 21.20 -15.96
CA SER A 163 -26.25 20.27 -16.76
C SER A 163 -25.29 19.46 -15.90
N SER A 164 -25.16 18.18 -16.22
CA SER A 164 -24.09 17.34 -15.68
C SER A 164 -22.73 17.79 -16.18
N SER A 165 -21.67 17.56 -15.40
CA SER A 165 -20.29 17.87 -15.79
C SER A 165 -19.33 16.77 -15.38
N ARG A 166 -18.22 16.63 -16.12
CA ARG A 166 -17.10 15.75 -15.77
C ARG A 166 -15.92 16.58 -15.29
N GLN A 167 -15.32 16.15 -14.19
CA GLN A 167 -14.06 16.68 -13.68
C GLN A 167 -13.00 15.58 -13.69
N TYR A 168 -11.83 15.88 -14.27
CA TYR A 168 -10.70 14.97 -14.28
C TYR A 168 -9.87 15.19 -13.02
N LEU A 169 -9.55 14.09 -12.34
CA LEU A 169 -8.88 14.10 -11.06
C LEU A 169 -7.39 13.81 -11.27
N HIS A 170 -6.56 14.67 -10.70
CA HIS A 170 -5.10 14.56 -10.78
C HIS A 170 -4.58 14.24 -9.39
N SER A 171 -3.95 13.10 -9.24
CA SER A 171 -3.41 12.63 -7.96
C SER A 171 -1.88 12.64 -7.93
N ASP A 172 -1.32 12.77 -6.73
CA ASP A 172 0.10 12.53 -6.49
C ASP A 172 0.41 11.02 -6.39
N ALA A 173 1.68 10.69 -6.10
CA ALA A 173 2.14 9.30 -5.96
C ALA A 173 1.48 8.54 -4.81
N LEU A 174 0.94 9.23 -3.80
CA LEU A 174 0.18 8.62 -2.70
C LEU A 174 -1.30 8.38 -3.08
N GLY A 175 -1.73 8.85 -4.26
CA GLY A 175 -3.13 8.88 -4.66
C GLY A 175 -3.88 10.13 -4.16
N SER A 176 -3.20 11.07 -3.49
CA SER A 176 -3.83 12.28 -2.95
C SER A 176 -4.27 13.21 -4.06
N LEU A 177 -5.50 13.71 -4.02
CA LEU A 177 -6.00 14.64 -5.03
C LEU A 177 -5.27 15.98 -4.97
N ILE A 178 -4.48 16.33 -5.98
CA ILE A 178 -3.73 17.60 -6.06
C ILE A 178 -4.36 18.62 -7.01
N ALA A 179 -5.18 18.19 -7.98
CA ALA A 179 -5.91 19.10 -8.83
C ALA A 179 -7.17 18.48 -9.45
N ARG A 180 -8.09 19.34 -9.87
CA ARG A 180 -9.21 19.01 -10.74
C ARG A 180 -9.14 19.82 -12.03
N SER A 181 -9.53 19.25 -13.17
CA SER A 181 -9.69 19.98 -14.43
C SER A 181 -11.03 19.67 -15.12
N ASN A 182 -11.52 20.60 -15.94
CA ASN A 182 -12.69 20.35 -16.79
C ASN A 182 -12.30 19.58 -18.08
N SER A 183 -13.28 19.32 -18.94
CA SER A 183 -13.09 18.63 -20.24
C SER A 183 -12.24 19.40 -21.25
N ALA A 184 -12.05 20.71 -21.08
CA ALA A 184 -11.14 21.52 -21.89
C ALA A 184 -9.71 21.55 -21.32
N GLY A 185 -9.42 20.79 -20.24
CA GLY A 185 -8.12 20.79 -19.57
C GLY A 185 -7.87 22.02 -18.68
N THR A 186 -8.86 22.90 -18.51
CA THR A 186 -8.75 24.05 -17.59
C THR A 186 -8.79 23.57 -16.15
N ARG A 187 -7.81 23.98 -15.34
CA ARG A 187 -7.75 23.68 -13.90
C ARG A 187 -8.87 24.37 -13.14
N LEU A 188 -9.62 23.59 -12.36
CA LEU A 188 -10.72 24.03 -11.51
C LEU A 188 -10.26 24.29 -10.07
N THR A 189 -9.55 23.32 -9.48
CA THR A 189 -9.02 23.42 -8.11
C THR A 189 -7.59 22.91 -8.05
N ARG A 190 -6.85 23.37 -7.05
CA ARG A 190 -5.52 22.87 -6.67
C ARG A 190 -5.50 22.67 -5.17
N HIS A 191 -4.89 21.58 -4.73
CA HIS A 191 -4.72 21.24 -3.33
C HIS A 191 -3.26 20.93 -3.06
N ASP A 192 -2.78 21.38 -1.90
CA ASP A 192 -1.46 21.05 -1.39
C ASP A 192 -1.65 20.41 -0.01
N TYR A 193 -0.82 19.41 0.29
CA TYR A 193 -0.85 18.71 1.58
C TYR A 193 0.49 18.80 2.26
N GLY A 194 0.46 18.87 3.59
CA GLY A 194 1.64 18.61 4.41
C GLY A 194 1.93 17.10 4.52
N PRO A 195 3.02 16.74 5.22
CA PRO A 195 3.51 15.37 5.31
C PRO A 195 2.50 14.33 5.82
N TRP A 196 1.59 14.78 6.68
CA TRP A 196 0.58 13.94 7.30
C TRP A 196 -0.80 14.15 6.66
N GLY A 197 -0.87 14.77 5.50
CA GLY A 197 -2.11 14.97 4.77
C GLY A 197 -2.90 16.20 5.20
N GLU A 198 -2.33 17.08 6.03
CA GLU A 198 -2.99 18.34 6.39
C GLU A 198 -3.13 19.21 5.16
N SER A 199 -4.35 19.66 4.86
CA SER A 199 -4.59 20.54 3.71
C SER A 199 -3.96 21.91 3.96
N VAL A 200 -3.20 22.41 2.99
CA VAL A 200 -2.74 23.79 2.94
C VAL A 200 -3.86 24.61 2.29
N GLY A 201 -4.68 25.24 3.13
CA GLY A 201 -5.88 25.96 2.69
C GLY A 201 -7.15 25.14 2.89
N ALA A 202 -8.08 25.20 1.93
CA ALA A 202 -9.36 24.53 2.04
C ALA A 202 -9.21 23.01 1.93
N THR A 203 -9.84 22.28 2.86
CA THR A 203 -9.96 20.82 2.77
C THR A 203 -10.81 20.45 1.55
N PRO A 204 -10.38 19.46 0.72
CA PRO A 204 -11.17 18.99 -0.40
C PRO A 204 -12.55 18.48 0.06
N ASP A 205 -13.60 18.82 -0.67
CA ASP A 205 -14.90 18.13 -0.55
C ASP A 205 -14.90 16.89 -1.46
N GLY A 206 -14.90 15.71 -0.85
CA GLY A 206 -14.79 14.46 -1.58
C GLY A 206 -13.40 13.80 -1.45
N PRO A 207 -12.93 13.06 -2.47
CA PRO A 207 -11.60 12.46 -2.49
C PRO A 207 -10.50 13.51 -2.22
N GLY A 208 -9.62 13.22 -1.27
CA GLY A 208 -8.55 14.09 -0.81
C GLY A 208 -7.26 13.33 -0.58
N TYR A 209 -6.68 13.43 0.62
CA TYR A 209 -5.43 12.77 0.99
C TYR A 209 -5.52 11.25 0.79
N THR A 210 -4.51 10.70 0.10
CA THR A 210 -4.38 9.27 -0.29
C THR A 210 -5.62 8.66 -0.96
N GLY A 211 -6.47 9.50 -1.57
CA GLY A 211 -7.70 9.09 -2.25
C GLY A 211 -8.89 8.81 -1.32
N HIS A 212 -8.72 8.91 0.00
CA HIS A 212 -9.81 8.78 0.96
C HIS A 212 -10.78 9.97 0.88
N GLU A 213 -11.96 9.79 1.45
CA GLU A 213 -12.92 10.88 1.56
C GLU A 213 -12.47 11.88 2.63
N SER A 214 -12.37 13.15 2.25
CA SER A 214 -12.17 14.26 3.18
C SER A 214 -13.51 14.86 3.58
N ASP A 215 -13.68 15.07 4.88
CA ASP A 215 -14.85 15.73 5.47
C ASP A 215 -14.46 17.20 5.77
N PRO A 216 -14.76 18.15 4.88
CA PRO A 216 -14.26 19.53 5.01
C PRO A 216 -14.73 20.23 6.29
N ASP A 217 -15.92 19.89 6.80
CA ASP A 217 -16.48 20.50 8.02
C ASP A 217 -15.66 20.15 9.27
N SER A 218 -15.16 18.91 9.36
CA SER A 218 -14.36 18.44 10.50
C SER A 218 -12.85 18.52 10.27
N GLY A 219 -12.44 18.52 9.00
CA GLY A 219 -11.05 18.35 8.59
C GLY A 219 -10.54 16.91 8.77
N LEU A 220 -11.43 15.96 9.04
CA LEU A 220 -11.09 14.53 9.16
C LEU A 220 -11.06 13.87 7.78
N VAL A 221 -10.32 12.77 7.71
CA VAL A 221 -10.26 11.89 6.54
C VAL A 221 -10.93 10.57 6.92
N TYR A 222 -11.95 10.19 6.19
CA TYR A 222 -12.69 8.94 6.37
C TYR A 222 -12.00 7.81 5.59
N ALA A 223 -11.23 7.00 6.31
CA ALA A 223 -10.53 5.83 5.78
C ALA A 223 -11.38 4.56 5.87
N GLN A 224 -12.70 4.65 5.69
CA GLN A 224 -13.67 3.56 5.88
C GLN A 224 -13.86 3.08 7.33
N GLN A 225 -12.86 2.41 7.91
CA GLN A 225 -13.04 1.76 9.22
C GLN A 225 -12.69 2.70 10.37
N ARG A 226 -11.84 3.69 10.10
CA ARG A 226 -11.41 4.69 11.08
C ARG A 226 -11.42 6.09 10.47
N TYR A 227 -11.53 7.08 11.36
CA TYR A 227 -11.31 8.48 11.01
C TYR A 227 -9.87 8.86 11.32
N TYR A 228 -9.16 9.33 10.30
CA TYR A 228 -7.82 9.85 10.39
C TYR A 228 -7.88 11.38 10.59
N ASP A 229 -7.13 11.90 11.56
CA ASP A 229 -6.94 13.34 11.70
C ASP A 229 -5.54 13.72 11.18
N PRO A 230 -5.45 14.33 9.97
CA PRO A 230 -4.18 14.72 9.38
C PRO A 230 -3.42 15.78 10.18
N ARG A 231 -4.12 16.55 11.02
CA ARG A 231 -3.51 17.58 11.89
C ARG A 231 -2.71 16.96 13.03
N ILE A 232 -3.02 15.73 13.44
CA ILE A 232 -2.27 15.03 14.50
C ILE A 232 -1.59 13.77 13.99
N GLY A 233 -1.77 13.42 12.72
CA GLY A 233 -1.05 12.34 12.05
C GLY A 233 -1.45 10.95 12.52
N ARG A 234 -2.70 10.76 12.98
CA ARG A 234 -3.16 9.47 13.54
C ARG A 234 -4.67 9.26 13.42
N PHE A 235 -5.10 8.02 13.61
CA PHE A 235 -6.51 7.68 13.75
C PHE A 235 -7.08 8.12 15.10
N LEU A 236 -8.38 8.43 15.11
CA LEU A 236 -9.10 8.84 16.31
C LEU A 236 -9.40 7.66 17.24
N THR A 237 -9.58 6.46 16.70
CA THR A 237 -9.97 5.26 17.46
C THR A 237 -8.92 4.16 17.39
N PRO A 238 -8.89 3.24 18.37
CA PRO A 238 -8.04 2.06 18.32
C PRO A 238 -8.27 1.22 17.06
N ASP A 239 -7.21 0.58 16.58
CA ASP A 239 -7.25 -0.35 15.46
C ASP A 239 -8.17 -1.53 15.79
N PRO A 240 -9.16 -1.88 14.96
CA PRO A 240 -9.94 -3.09 15.16
C PRO A 240 -9.09 -4.36 15.03
N VAL A 241 -7.93 -4.31 14.37
CA VAL A 241 -6.97 -5.41 14.29
C VAL A 241 -6.18 -5.48 15.60
N ALA A 242 -6.11 -6.69 16.17
CA ALA A 242 -5.38 -6.92 17.41
C ALA A 242 -3.87 -6.69 17.24
N ALA A 243 -3.23 -6.27 18.33
CA ALA A 243 -1.77 -6.27 18.43
C ALA A 243 -1.25 -7.71 18.42
N ASP A 244 -0.16 -7.95 17.70
CA ASP A 244 0.47 -9.27 17.63
C ASP A 244 1.68 -9.32 18.55
N ALA A 245 1.51 -9.99 19.69
CA ALA A 245 2.55 -10.16 20.69
C ALA A 245 3.77 -10.97 20.21
N GLY A 246 3.61 -11.81 19.18
CA GLY A 246 4.68 -12.62 18.61
C GLY A 246 5.58 -11.82 17.67
N THR A 247 5.01 -10.90 16.89
CA THR A 247 5.76 -10.11 15.89
C THR A 247 6.05 -8.67 16.33
N GLY A 248 5.41 -8.18 17.39
CA GLY A 248 5.49 -6.77 17.78
C GLY A 248 4.69 -5.84 16.88
N ALA A 249 3.86 -6.38 15.98
CA ALA A 249 3.04 -5.59 15.06
C ALA A 249 1.79 -5.00 15.75
N ASN A 250 1.28 -3.88 15.22
CA ASN A 250 0.02 -3.25 15.64
C ASN A 250 -0.08 -2.82 17.12
N PHE A 251 1.05 -2.63 17.81
CA PHE A 251 1.05 -2.11 19.19
C PHE A 251 0.66 -0.62 19.27
N ASN A 252 0.99 0.18 18.25
CA ASN A 252 0.46 1.53 18.15
C ASN A 252 -0.96 1.48 17.57
N ARG A 253 -1.95 1.34 18.45
CA ARG A 253 -3.35 1.14 18.07
C ARG A 253 -3.99 2.31 17.32
N TYR A 254 -3.38 3.48 17.30
CA TYR A 254 -3.92 4.65 16.59
C TYR A 254 -3.05 5.06 15.40
N GLY A 255 -1.93 4.38 15.16
CA GLY A 255 -0.93 4.79 14.18
C GLY A 255 -1.49 4.75 12.76
N TYR A 256 -1.15 5.77 11.96
CA TYR A 256 -1.39 5.77 10.52
C TYR A 256 -0.11 5.36 9.79
N ALA A 257 -0.23 4.50 8.76
CA ALA A 257 0.88 4.19 7.85
C ALA A 257 2.21 3.80 8.53
N LYS A 258 2.15 3.09 9.67
CA LYS A 258 3.32 2.74 10.50
C LYS A 258 4.19 3.96 10.87
N ASN A 259 3.58 5.13 11.05
CA ASN A 259 4.23 6.43 11.25
C ASN A 259 5.17 6.85 10.10
N ASN A 260 5.04 6.26 8.92
CA ASN A 260 5.78 6.62 7.72
C ASN A 260 4.83 6.78 6.51
N PRO A 261 4.05 7.89 6.47
CA PRO A 261 3.05 8.17 5.44
C PRO A 261 3.64 8.46 4.04
N TYR A 262 4.97 8.50 3.92
CA TYR A 262 5.68 8.59 2.64
C TYR A 262 6.06 7.24 2.06
N ARG A 263 6.04 6.18 2.89
CA ARG A 263 6.30 4.80 2.47
C ARG A 263 5.05 3.93 2.48
N TYR A 264 4.12 4.22 3.39
CA TYR A 264 2.89 3.46 3.52
C TYR A 264 1.62 4.32 3.43
N VAL A 265 0.53 3.70 3.00
CA VAL A 265 -0.85 4.19 3.03
C VAL A 265 -1.69 3.17 3.79
N ASP A 266 -2.77 3.56 4.48
CA ASP A 266 -3.72 2.60 5.08
C ASP A 266 -5.04 2.61 4.30
N PRO A 267 -5.25 1.71 3.31
CA PRO A 267 -6.34 1.82 2.33
C PRO A 267 -7.77 1.70 2.89
N ASP A 268 -7.94 0.95 3.98
CA ASP A 268 -9.25 0.72 4.62
C ASP A 268 -9.27 1.10 6.10
N GLY A 269 -8.19 1.69 6.62
CA GLY A 269 -8.09 2.05 8.01
C GLY A 269 -7.91 0.84 8.92
N ARG A 270 -7.19 -0.19 8.50
CA ARG A 270 -6.82 -1.37 9.32
C ARG A 270 -5.39 -1.84 9.10
N PHE A 271 -4.84 -1.65 7.90
CA PHE A 271 -3.53 -2.19 7.53
C PHE A 271 -2.76 -1.22 6.64
N ALA A 272 -1.52 -0.93 7.03
CA ALA A 272 -0.61 -0.11 6.24
C ALA A 272 0.02 -0.92 5.09
N ASP A 273 -0.21 -0.47 3.86
CA ASP A 273 0.29 -1.00 2.59
C ASP A 273 1.34 -0.07 1.96
N VAL A 274 2.12 -0.52 0.98
CA VAL A 274 3.25 0.23 0.40
C VAL A 274 2.78 1.11 -0.77
N ILE A 275 3.24 2.36 -0.82
CA ILE A 275 2.83 3.37 -1.83
C ILE A 275 3.17 3.02 -3.28
N LEU A 276 4.13 2.13 -3.51
CA LEU A 276 4.72 1.88 -4.83
C LEU A 276 3.69 1.47 -5.91
N ASP A 277 2.55 0.91 -5.51
CA ASP A 277 1.51 0.43 -6.41
C ASP A 277 0.94 1.48 -7.36
N LEU A 278 0.63 2.68 -6.86
CA LEU A 278 -0.03 3.73 -7.66
C LEU A 278 0.89 4.31 -8.75
N GLY A 279 2.19 4.43 -8.46
CA GLY A 279 3.19 4.88 -9.41
C GLY A 279 3.36 3.91 -10.59
N PHE A 280 3.36 2.60 -10.30
CA PHE A 280 3.43 1.57 -11.33
C PHE A 280 2.15 1.49 -12.18
N ILE A 281 0.97 1.63 -11.56
CA ILE A 281 -0.31 1.69 -12.29
C ILE A 281 -0.36 2.87 -13.25
N ALA A 282 0.02 4.07 -12.80
CA ALA A 282 0.00 5.27 -13.64
C ALA A 282 0.97 5.15 -14.82
N TYR A 283 2.17 4.61 -14.57
CA TYR A 283 3.14 4.32 -15.63
C TYR A 283 2.62 3.25 -16.62
N SER A 284 1.98 2.19 -16.12
CA SER A 284 1.36 1.14 -16.94
C SER A 284 0.19 1.65 -17.77
N ALA A 285 -0.61 2.56 -17.23
CA ALA A 285 -1.71 3.20 -17.97
C ALA A 285 -1.19 4.12 -19.07
N HIS A 286 -0.19 4.96 -18.77
CA HIS A 286 0.46 5.82 -19.77
C HIS A 286 1.08 5.00 -20.90
N THR A 287 1.85 3.96 -20.57
CA THR A 287 2.50 3.09 -21.56
C THR A 287 1.51 2.32 -22.43
N LEU A 288 0.37 1.89 -21.89
CA LEU A 288 -0.70 1.29 -22.68
C LEU A 288 -1.32 2.29 -23.67
N VAL A 289 -1.53 3.55 -23.26
CA VAL A 289 -2.09 4.60 -24.13
C VAL A 289 -1.10 5.00 -25.23
N THR A 290 0.18 5.18 -24.90
CA THR A 290 1.20 5.59 -25.87
C THR A 290 1.74 4.45 -26.73
N GLY A 291 1.54 3.19 -26.33
CA GLY A 291 1.97 2.00 -27.05
C GLY A 291 1.04 0.80 -26.80
N PRO A 292 -0.13 0.74 -27.45
CA PRO A 292 -1.12 -0.31 -27.20
C PRO A 292 -0.58 -1.70 -27.55
N SER A 293 -0.54 -2.60 -26.56
CA SER A 293 -0.16 -4.00 -26.74
C SER A 293 -0.77 -4.88 -25.64
N TRP A 294 -0.89 -6.18 -25.91
CA TRP A 294 -1.32 -7.15 -24.89
C TRP A 294 -0.37 -7.19 -23.68
N THR A 295 0.93 -6.95 -23.90
CA THR A 295 1.94 -6.81 -22.82
C THR A 295 1.63 -5.64 -21.91
N ASN A 296 1.35 -4.45 -22.46
CA ASN A 296 1.07 -3.26 -21.66
C ASN A 296 -0.30 -3.34 -20.98
N ALA A 297 -1.26 -4.03 -21.59
CA ALA A 297 -2.55 -4.31 -20.97
C ALA A 297 -2.42 -5.29 -19.79
N ALA A 298 -1.63 -6.36 -19.96
CA ALA A 298 -1.33 -7.32 -18.89
C ALA A 298 -0.53 -6.68 -17.75
N ALA A 299 0.43 -5.80 -18.07
CA ALA A 299 1.20 -5.08 -17.08
C ALA A 299 0.35 -4.13 -16.24
N LEU A 300 -0.57 -3.40 -16.89
CA LEU A 300 -1.57 -2.61 -16.17
C LEU A 300 -2.44 -3.50 -15.27
N GLY A 301 -2.94 -4.63 -15.79
CA GLY A 301 -3.71 -5.59 -15.01
C GLY A 301 -2.94 -6.13 -13.80
N ALA A 302 -1.64 -6.40 -13.94
CA ALA A 302 -0.80 -6.90 -12.85
C ALA A 302 -0.56 -5.83 -11.78
N ASP A 303 -0.24 -4.59 -12.16
CA ASP A 303 -0.10 -3.49 -11.20
C ASP A 303 -1.43 -3.16 -10.48
N VAL A 304 -2.56 -3.32 -11.18
CA VAL A 304 -3.92 -3.19 -10.61
C VAL A 304 -4.17 -4.24 -9.53
N VAL A 305 -3.75 -5.48 -9.78
CA VAL A 305 -3.85 -6.59 -8.81
C VAL A 305 -2.88 -6.38 -7.64
N GLY A 306 -1.67 -5.89 -7.92
CA GLY A 306 -0.67 -5.57 -6.89
C GLY A 306 -1.17 -4.54 -5.89
N ALA A 307 -1.85 -3.51 -6.38
CA ALA A 307 -2.45 -2.45 -5.56
C ALA A 307 -3.59 -2.90 -4.62
N VAL A 308 -4.09 -4.12 -4.77
CA VAL A 308 -5.13 -4.70 -3.88
C VAL A 308 -4.60 -5.87 -3.06
N VAL A 309 -3.32 -6.23 -3.23
CA VAL A 309 -2.66 -7.30 -2.48
C VAL A 309 -1.54 -6.67 -1.64
N PRO A 310 -1.66 -6.64 -0.31
CA PRO A 310 -0.67 -6.01 0.55
C PRO A 310 0.75 -6.50 0.23
N PHE A 311 1.68 -5.55 0.08
CA PHE A 311 3.10 -5.78 -0.23
C PHE A 311 3.44 -6.27 -1.66
N ALA A 312 2.49 -6.31 -2.60
CA ALA A 312 2.71 -6.83 -3.95
C ALA A 312 2.92 -5.72 -5.00
N THR A 313 3.99 -4.93 -4.86
CA THR A 313 4.20 -3.75 -5.72
C THR A 313 5.01 -3.98 -6.98
N GLY A 314 4.64 -3.31 -8.07
CA GLY A 314 5.41 -3.30 -9.33
C GLY A 314 5.28 -4.55 -10.19
N LEU A 315 4.18 -5.30 -10.04
CA LEU A 315 3.91 -6.51 -10.80
C LEU A 315 3.84 -6.26 -12.31
N GLY A 316 3.39 -5.09 -12.77
CA GLY A 316 3.38 -4.72 -14.18
C GLY A 316 4.75 -4.37 -14.74
N ALA A 317 5.68 -3.88 -13.91
CA ALA A 317 7.09 -3.81 -14.31
C ALA A 317 7.66 -5.22 -14.51
N ALA A 318 7.31 -6.18 -13.66
CA ALA A 318 7.68 -7.58 -13.82
C ALA A 318 7.07 -8.20 -15.10
N VAL A 319 5.79 -7.92 -15.42
CA VAL A 319 5.15 -8.39 -16.67
C VAL A 319 5.85 -7.85 -17.91
N ARG A 320 6.23 -6.55 -17.93
CA ARG A 320 6.97 -5.97 -19.06
C ARG A 320 8.37 -6.56 -19.20
N ALA A 321 9.06 -6.81 -18.09
CA ALA A 321 10.38 -7.42 -18.09
C ALA A 321 10.37 -8.92 -18.39
N ALA A 322 9.25 -9.62 -18.13
CA ALA A 322 9.06 -10.99 -18.59
C ALA A 322 8.91 -11.06 -20.12
N ASN A 323 8.30 -10.04 -20.74
CA ASN A 323 8.14 -9.96 -22.20
C ASN A 323 9.34 -9.34 -22.93
N HIS A 324 10.18 -8.59 -22.24
CA HIS A 324 11.48 -8.12 -22.70
C HIS A 324 12.57 -8.80 -21.88
N GLY A 325 12.96 -10.01 -22.29
CA GLY A 325 13.96 -10.79 -21.58
C GLY A 325 15.17 -9.94 -21.12
N ILE A 326 15.38 -9.94 -19.79
CA ILE A 326 16.49 -9.39 -18.99
C ILE A 326 16.14 -8.11 -18.18
N ASP A 327 16.30 -8.25 -16.85
CA ASP A 327 16.47 -7.24 -15.77
C ASP A 327 15.27 -6.46 -15.16
N ALA A 328 14.28 -7.16 -14.58
CA ALA A 328 13.43 -6.57 -13.51
C ALA A 328 13.40 -7.36 -12.19
N ALA A 329 14.51 -7.98 -11.82
CA ALA A 329 14.68 -8.60 -10.50
C ALA A 329 15.24 -7.61 -9.45
N LYS A 330 14.71 -6.37 -9.36
CA LYS A 330 15.22 -5.34 -8.43
C LYS A 330 14.20 -4.61 -7.55
N ALA A 331 12.95 -5.05 -7.47
CA ALA A 331 11.97 -4.42 -6.58
C ALA A 331 11.25 -5.44 -5.67
N SER A 332 12.04 -6.16 -4.86
CA SER A 332 11.70 -6.74 -3.54
C SER A 332 12.48 -8.05 -3.39
N ASP A 333 13.80 -7.94 -3.20
CA ASP A 333 14.66 -9.11 -3.14
C ASP A 333 15.67 -9.01 -2.00
N SER A 334 15.16 -9.05 -0.76
CA SER A 334 16.01 -9.39 0.37
C SER A 334 16.36 -10.88 0.27
N VAL A 335 17.36 -11.18 -0.54
CA VAL A 335 17.95 -12.51 -0.66
C VAL A 335 18.91 -12.71 0.50
N ALA A 336 18.61 -13.65 1.38
CA ALA A 336 19.48 -14.03 2.49
C ALA A 336 20.78 -14.68 1.99
N ARG A 337 20.73 -15.33 0.81
CA ARG A 337 21.90 -15.98 0.20
C ARG A 337 21.74 -16.16 -1.31
N GLU A 338 22.78 -15.83 -2.07
CA GLU A 338 22.94 -16.27 -3.46
C GLU A 338 23.66 -17.64 -3.48
N ILE A 339 23.12 -18.59 -4.23
CA ILE A 339 23.61 -19.96 -4.38
C ILE A 339 23.99 -20.15 -5.85
N THR A 340 25.29 -20.25 -6.11
CA THR A 340 25.80 -20.46 -7.47
C THR A 340 25.89 -21.94 -7.79
N LEU A 341 25.21 -22.36 -8.86
CA LEU A 341 25.40 -23.66 -9.49
C LEU A 341 26.23 -23.47 -10.76
N THR A 342 27.40 -24.11 -10.84
CA THR A 342 28.20 -24.07 -12.08
C THR A 342 27.98 -25.34 -12.89
N THR A 343 27.86 -25.22 -14.22
CA THR A 343 27.74 -26.39 -15.13
C THR A 343 28.95 -27.32 -15.02
N GLY A 344 30.15 -26.77 -14.77
CA GLY A 344 31.35 -27.57 -14.52
C GLY A 344 31.34 -28.39 -13.22
N GLN A 345 30.60 -27.98 -12.18
CA GLN A 345 30.53 -28.71 -10.90
C GLN A 345 29.28 -29.58 -10.76
N HIS A 346 28.17 -29.17 -11.35
CA HIS A 346 26.85 -29.78 -11.14
C HIS A 346 26.19 -30.29 -12.43
N GLY A 347 26.90 -30.24 -13.56
CA GLY A 347 26.54 -30.89 -14.81
C GLY A 347 25.09 -30.68 -15.23
N GLU A 348 24.38 -31.79 -15.42
CA GLU A 348 23.00 -31.81 -15.91
C GLU A 348 22.01 -31.09 -14.98
N ALA A 349 22.28 -31.05 -13.67
CA ALA A 349 21.42 -30.35 -12.70
C ALA A 349 21.52 -28.82 -12.83
N ALA A 350 22.73 -28.29 -13.06
CA ALA A 350 22.90 -26.86 -13.32
C ALA A 350 22.23 -26.47 -14.65
N GLN A 351 22.40 -27.30 -15.67
CA GLN A 351 21.78 -27.12 -16.98
C GLN A 351 20.25 -27.13 -16.87
N HIS A 352 19.68 -28.07 -16.09
CA HIS A 352 18.25 -28.14 -15.86
C HIS A 352 17.71 -26.90 -15.14
N ALA A 353 18.38 -26.44 -14.08
CA ALA A 353 18.01 -25.20 -13.40
C ALA A 353 18.07 -23.98 -14.36
N ALA A 354 19.12 -23.87 -15.18
CA ALA A 354 19.24 -22.79 -16.16
C ALA A 354 18.12 -22.81 -17.20
N ASP A 355 17.79 -23.99 -17.74
CA ASP A 355 16.71 -24.13 -18.71
C ASP A 355 15.34 -23.84 -18.08
N ALA A 356 15.11 -24.29 -16.85
CA ALA A 356 13.87 -24.04 -16.11
C ALA A 356 13.70 -22.54 -15.83
N ILE A 357 14.74 -21.85 -15.37
CA ILE A 357 14.74 -20.39 -15.17
C ILE A 357 14.48 -19.67 -16.50
N ARG A 358 15.15 -20.08 -17.58
CA ARG A 358 14.93 -19.53 -18.93
C ARG A 358 13.50 -19.76 -19.42
N ALA A 359 12.88 -20.87 -19.04
CA ALA A 359 11.48 -21.19 -19.31
C ALA A 359 10.47 -20.50 -18.37
N GLY A 360 10.93 -19.59 -17.51
CA GLY A 360 10.09 -18.76 -16.64
C GLY A 360 9.89 -19.30 -15.22
N LYS A 361 10.66 -20.29 -14.77
CA LYS A 361 10.72 -20.64 -13.35
C LYS A 361 11.44 -19.56 -12.54
N PRO A 362 11.02 -19.32 -11.28
CA PRO A 362 11.66 -18.30 -10.45
C PRO A 362 13.11 -18.69 -10.13
N ASP A 363 14.02 -17.72 -10.17
CA ASP A 363 15.41 -17.84 -9.70
C ASP A 363 15.54 -17.50 -8.21
N VAL A 364 14.54 -16.82 -7.62
CA VAL A 364 14.48 -16.56 -6.18
C VAL A 364 13.43 -17.46 -5.54
N LEU A 365 13.87 -18.23 -4.55
CA LEU A 365 13.09 -19.29 -3.91
C LEU A 365 12.94 -19.03 -2.41
N THR A 366 11.78 -19.35 -1.86
CA THR A 366 11.44 -19.18 -0.44
C THR A 366 11.56 -20.51 0.28
N ILE A 367 12.38 -20.58 1.34
CA ILE A 367 12.61 -21.84 2.07
C ILE A 367 11.32 -22.31 2.75
N ASP A 368 10.90 -23.54 2.44
CA ASP A 368 9.77 -24.22 3.07
C ASP A 368 10.10 -25.72 3.26
N ARG A 369 10.79 -26.03 4.36
CA ARG A 369 11.21 -27.40 4.65
C ARG A 369 10.05 -28.30 5.05
N ALA A 370 9.01 -27.74 5.68
CA ALA A 370 7.83 -28.48 6.09
C ALA A 370 7.01 -28.97 4.88
N GLY A 371 6.94 -28.16 3.82
CA GLY A 371 6.27 -28.50 2.56
C GLY A 371 7.00 -29.54 1.69
N ALA A 372 8.28 -29.85 1.98
CA ALA A 372 9.13 -30.61 1.07
C ALA A 372 8.60 -32.00 0.68
N SER A 373 7.97 -32.72 1.61
CA SER A 373 7.40 -34.04 1.30
C SER A 373 6.17 -33.95 0.41
N ALA A 374 5.33 -32.93 0.61
CA ALA A 374 4.14 -32.70 -0.21
C ALA A 374 4.53 -32.24 -1.62
N ASN A 375 5.44 -31.26 -1.70
CA ASN A 375 5.97 -30.75 -2.96
C ASN A 375 6.59 -31.88 -3.79
N ARG A 376 7.40 -32.75 -3.19
CA ARG A 376 8.00 -33.89 -3.92
C ARG A 376 6.96 -34.89 -4.43
N GLN A 377 5.89 -35.10 -3.68
CA GLN A 377 4.79 -35.96 -4.12
C GLN A 377 4.04 -35.34 -5.31
N GLU A 378 3.85 -34.02 -5.32
CA GLU A 378 3.18 -33.29 -6.41
C GLU A 378 4.02 -33.18 -7.68
N SER A 379 5.35 -33.01 -7.56
CA SER A 379 6.25 -32.84 -8.70
C SER A 379 6.57 -34.17 -9.39
N ILE A 380 6.99 -35.18 -8.62
CA ILE A 380 7.54 -36.44 -9.17
C ILE A 380 6.80 -37.69 -8.70
N GLY A 381 5.89 -37.60 -7.74
CA GLY A 381 5.24 -38.77 -7.13
C GLY A 381 4.37 -39.59 -8.08
N GLY A 382 3.92 -39.00 -9.20
CA GLY A 382 3.15 -39.67 -10.25
C GLY A 382 3.95 -40.03 -11.51
N LEU A 383 5.26 -39.81 -11.53
CA LEU A 383 6.10 -40.02 -12.71
C LEU A 383 6.82 -41.38 -12.66
N ASP A 384 6.94 -42.02 -13.81
CA ASP A 384 7.70 -43.26 -13.95
C ASP A 384 9.19 -43.02 -13.69
N LYS A 385 9.80 -43.92 -12.91
CA LYS A 385 11.24 -43.88 -12.65
C LYS A 385 12.00 -44.25 -13.92
N VAL A 386 12.98 -43.44 -14.28
CA VAL A 386 13.89 -43.74 -15.39
C VAL A 386 15.07 -44.58 -14.86
N PRO A 387 15.30 -45.80 -15.37
CA PRO A 387 16.40 -46.65 -14.89
C PRO A 387 17.77 -45.96 -14.99
N GLY A 388 18.52 -45.96 -13.89
CA GLY A 388 19.87 -45.38 -13.82
C GLY A 388 19.92 -43.85 -13.71
N GLN A 389 18.78 -43.15 -13.61
CA GLN A 389 18.70 -41.70 -13.51
C GLN A 389 17.88 -41.26 -12.30
N HIS A 390 18.07 -40.01 -11.87
CA HIS A 390 17.23 -39.35 -10.88
C HIS A 390 16.29 -38.36 -11.58
N LEU A 391 15.05 -38.26 -11.10
CA LEU A 391 14.14 -37.18 -11.50
C LEU A 391 14.53 -35.94 -10.69
N ASP A 392 15.22 -35.01 -11.34
CA ASP A 392 15.52 -33.69 -10.78
C ASP A 392 14.33 -32.76 -10.96
N GLU A 393 14.11 -31.89 -10.00
CA GLU A 393 12.94 -31.02 -9.91
C GLU A 393 13.38 -29.56 -9.66
N TYR A 394 12.93 -28.65 -10.52
CA TYR A 394 13.18 -27.22 -10.37
C TYR A 394 11.88 -26.41 -10.46
N PRO A 395 11.52 -25.62 -9.43
CA PRO A 395 12.25 -25.43 -8.18
C PRO A 395 12.32 -26.68 -7.28
N PRO A 396 13.38 -26.85 -6.47
CA PRO A 396 13.51 -27.99 -5.57
C PRO A 396 12.39 -28.05 -4.53
N ALA A 397 11.95 -29.25 -4.14
CA ALA A 397 10.81 -29.41 -3.24
C ALA A 397 10.94 -28.72 -1.87
N MET A 398 12.16 -28.44 -1.39
CA MET A 398 12.41 -27.73 -0.12
C MET A 398 12.08 -26.23 -0.16
N PHE A 399 11.58 -25.74 -1.28
CA PHE A 399 11.13 -24.37 -1.47
C PHE A 399 9.63 -24.31 -1.74
N LYS A 400 9.01 -23.20 -1.35
CA LYS A 400 7.57 -22.95 -1.53
C LYS A 400 7.14 -22.98 -3.00
N GLU A 401 8.05 -22.60 -3.90
CA GLU A 401 7.83 -22.57 -5.34
C GLU A 401 8.03 -23.94 -6.03
N GLY A 402 8.44 -24.97 -5.26
CA GLY A 402 8.47 -26.35 -5.72
C GLY A 402 7.07 -26.98 -5.79
N GLY A 403 6.99 -28.26 -6.13
CA GLY A 403 5.72 -28.99 -6.19
C GLY A 403 5.02 -28.88 -7.55
N SER A 404 3.70 -28.71 -7.53
CA SER A 404 2.87 -28.69 -8.74
C SER A 404 3.39 -27.70 -9.79
N GLY A 405 3.76 -28.23 -10.96
CA GLY A 405 4.27 -27.46 -12.08
C GLY A 405 5.79 -27.25 -12.07
N ALA A 406 6.55 -27.83 -11.14
CA ALA A 406 8.01 -27.87 -11.24
C ALA A 406 8.46 -28.47 -12.58
N SER A 407 9.55 -27.94 -13.13
CA SER A 407 10.25 -28.57 -14.25
C SER A 407 10.89 -29.86 -13.73
N VAL A 408 10.59 -30.99 -14.38
CA VAL A 408 11.17 -32.28 -14.01
C VAL A 408 12.00 -32.81 -15.17
N ARG A 409 13.24 -33.23 -14.88
CA ARG A 409 14.15 -33.80 -15.87
C ARG A 409 14.86 -35.03 -15.30
N PRO A 410 14.83 -36.17 -16.00
CA PRO A 410 15.72 -37.29 -15.72
C PRO A 410 17.18 -36.88 -15.96
N ILE A 411 18.01 -36.95 -14.93
CA ILE A 411 19.43 -36.58 -14.99
C ILE A 411 20.34 -37.59 -14.27
N ASN A 412 21.65 -37.46 -14.48
CA ASN A 412 22.67 -38.26 -13.80
C ASN A 412 22.54 -38.16 -12.26
N PRO A 413 22.52 -39.29 -11.53
CA PRO A 413 22.42 -39.29 -10.07
C PRO A 413 23.49 -38.46 -9.36
N ARG A 414 24.73 -38.48 -9.87
CA ARG A 414 25.87 -37.74 -9.29
C ARG A 414 25.62 -36.23 -9.34
N ASP A 415 25.16 -35.75 -10.49
CA ASP A 415 24.90 -34.33 -10.73
C ASP A 415 23.76 -33.84 -9.83
N ASN A 416 22.65 -34.60 -9.81
CA ASN A 416 21.50 -34.36 -8.93
C ASN A 416 21.89 -34.26 -7.45
N MET A 417 22.66 -35.23 -6.95
CA MET A 417 23.10 -35.25 -5.55
C MET A 417 24.07 -34.10 -5.24
N SER A 418 24.95 -33.74 -6.17
CA SER A 418 25.91 -32.65 -5.99
C SER A 418 25.22 -31.28 -5.89
N ALA A 419 24.24 -31.02 -6.76
CA ALA A 419 23.45 -29.79 -6.75
C ALA A 419 22.58 -29.72 -5.50
N GLY A 420 21.89 -30.82 -5.15
CA GLY A 420 21.10 -30.90 -3.93
C GLY A 420 21.92 -30.68 -2.66
N ALA A 421 23.13 -31.22 -2.58
CA ALA A 421 24.04 -30.98 -1.45
C ALA A 421 24.53 -29.53 -1.39
N CYS A 422 24.83 -28.91 -2.54
CA CYS A 422 25.23 -27.51 -2.64
C CYS A 422 24.13 -26.58 -2.09
N ILE A 423 22.91 -26.75 -2.60
CA ILE A 423 21.73 -25.97 -2.19
C ILE A 423 21.44 -26.22 -0.70
N GLY A 424 21.39 -27.48 -0.28
CA GLY A 424 21.10 -27.84 1.11
C GLY A 424 22.12 -27.28 2.11
N ASN A 425 23.41 -27.28 1.75
CA ASN A 425 24.46 -26.69 2.60
C ASN A 425 24.39 -25.17 2.62
N ALA A 426 24.12 -24.52 1.48
CA ALA A 426 23.98 -23.07 1.43
C ALA A 426 22.76 -22.56 2.20
N CYS A 427 21.70 -23.37 2.29
CA CYS A 427 20.52 -23.09 3.11
C CYS A 427 20.69 -23.43 4.60
N ARG A 428 21.84 -23.96 5.04
CA ARG A 428 22.06 -24.31 6.45
C ARG A 428 22.20 -23.04 7.29
N GLY A 429 21.42 -22.93 8.36
CA GLY A 429 21.39 -21.74 9.22
C GLY A 429 20.44 -20.64 8.75
N LEU A 430 19.75 -20.84 7.62
CA LEU A 430 18.66 -19.97 7.17
C LEU A 430 17.31 -20.47 7.71
N ALA A 431 16.46 -19.55 8.16
CA ALA A 431 15.12 -19.87 8.68
C ALA A 431 14.14 -20.20 7.55
N ASP A 432 13.08 -20.97 7.85
CA ASP A 432 11.95 -21.12 6.92
C ASP A 432 11.31 -19.73 6.68
N GLY A 433 10.92 -19.46 5.43
CA GLY A 433 10.47 -18.14 4.98
C GLY A 433 11.58 -17.20 4.48
N GLU A 434 12.85 -17.48 4.74
CA GLU A 434 13.95 -16.73 4.10
C GLU A 434 14.09 -17.08 2.61
N ARG A 435 14.57 -16.10 1.83
CA ARG A 435 14.65 -16.21 0.38
C ARG A 435 16.09 -16.38 -0.08
N VAL A 436 16.33 -17.29 -1.02
CA VAL A 436 17.64 -17.54 -1.64
C VAL A 436 17.54 -17.37 -3.14
N ARG A 437 18.61 -16.91 -3.79
CA ARG A 437 18.67 -16.77 -5.25
C ARG A 437 19.55 -17.88 -5.81
N ILE A 438 19.02 -18.66 -6.75
CA ILE A 438 19.78 -19.61 -7.55
C ILE A 438 20.36 -18.88 -8.75
N LYS A 439 21.68 -18.90 -8.85
CA LYS A 439 22.41 -18.36 -10.01
C LYS A 439 23.08 -19.51 -10.71
N VAL A 440 22.85 -19.65 -12.02
CA VAL A 440 23.57 -20.64 -12.83
C VAL A 440 24.67 -19.93 -13.62
N GLU A 441 25.90 -20.45 -13.53
CA GLU A 441 27.06 -19.92 -14.24
C GLU A 441 27.69 -21.01 -15.12
N ASP A 442 28.11 -20.62 -16.31
CA ASP A 442 28.93 -21.46 -17.17
C ASP A 442 30.40 -21.35 -16.74
N LYS A 443 31.08 -22.48 -16.61
CA LYS A 443 32.52 -22.53 -16.34
C LYS A 443 33.27 -23.34 -17.39
#